data_AF-A0A8S2XV78-F1
#
_entry.id   AF-A0A8S2XV78-F1
#
_cell.length_a   1.000
_cell.length_b   1.000
_cell.length_c   1.000
_cell.angle_alpha   90.00
_cell.angle_beta   90.00
_cell.angle_gamma   90.00
#
_symmetry.space_group_name_H-M   'P 1'
#
loop_
_entity.id
_entity.type
_entity.pdbx_description
1 polymer ?
#
loop_
_entity_poly.entity_id
_entity_poly.type
_entity_poly.pdbx_seq_one_letter_code
_entity_poly.pdbx_strand_id
1 'polypeptide(L)'
;RALKNIKLNVDQGDYSLKINPSQLQSQSVHVNVNPKPIEVIQALNQEKDVFVNDILVLTTKLRNVDNNPTIVWLRNGEPISSGPTNKRVKSVPSNDRQQFKLEIDKIQLDESGTYALKLNDQVITDCEVTVKQHPLKVVQPLKIIGKQLVNETIELVCEINRPNVSFVWLKDNEPIENQSESSIDGKYRLKLDQLKMDNSG
;
A
#
# COMPACT_ATOMS: atom_id res chain seq x y z
N ARG A 1 -20.06 36.85 31.98
CA ARG A 1 -20.64 35.76 31.14
C ARG A 1 -19.47 35.01 30.52
N ALA A 2 -19.36 33.68 30.70
CA ALA A 2 -18.25 32.93 30.11
C ALA A 2 -18.34 32.99 28.57
N LEU A 3 -17.20 33.21 27.89
CA LEU A 3 -17.10 33.01 26.45
C LEU A 3 -17.32 31.52 26.17
N LYS A 4 -18.32 31.21 25.33
CA LYS A 4 -18.63 29.84 24.89
C LYS A 4 -18.42 29.80 23.37
N ASN A 5 -17.87 28.70 22.86
CA ASN A 5 -17.53 28.52 21.44
C ASN A 5 -16.48 29.53 20.93
N ILE A 6 -15.36 29.61 21.66
CA ILE A 6 -14.21 30.47 21.34
C ILE A 6 -13.73 30.19 19.91
N LYS A 7 -13.63 31.23 19.09
CA LYS A 7 -13.14 31.22 17.71
C LYS A 7 -11.78 31.92 17.66
N LEU A 8 -10.81 31.24 17.04
CA LEU A 8 -9.41 31.68 16.91
C LEU A 8 -9.29 33.16 16.47
N ASN A 9 -9.98 33.53 15.38
CA ASN A 9 -9.85 34.86 14.78
C ASN A 9 -10.80 35.93 15.36
N VAL A 10 -11.61 35.58 16.36
CA VAL A 10 -12.64 36.49 16.90
C VAL A 10 -12.41 36.78 18.37
N ASP A 11 -12.00 35.78 19.14
CA ASP A 11 -11.89 35.87 20.60
C ASP A 11 -10.44 36.03 21.09
N GLN A 12 -9.47 36.05 20.18
CA GLN A 12 -8.08 36.39 20.50
C GLN A 12 -7.90 37.91 20.53
N GLY A 13 -7.18 38.41 21.54
CA GLY A 13 -6.84 39.82 21.65
C GLY A 13 -6.79 40.34 23.08
N ASP A 14 -6.67 41.65 23.21
CA ASP A 14 -6.58 42.33 24.50
C ASP A 14 -7.97 42.66 25.05
N TYR A 15 -8.29 42.06 26.19
CA TYR A 15 -9.51 42.36 26.94
C TYR A 15 -9.16 43.31 28.08
N SER A 16 -9.88 44.43 28.16
CA SER A 16 -9.64 45.47 29.17
C SER A 16 -10.90 45.80 29.95
N LEU A 17 -10.79 45.89 31.28
CA LEU A 17 -11.85 46.36 32.16
C LEU A 17 -11.64 47.85 32.45
N LYS A 18 -12.61 48.68 32.07
CA LYS A 18 -12.66 50.12 32.41
C LYS A 18 -13.75 50.37 33.45
N ILE A 19 -13.40 51.01 34.56
CA ILE A 19 -14.31 51.38 35.65
C ILE A 19 -14.44 52.90 35.68
N ASN A 20 -15.65 53.44 35.52
CA ASN A 20 -15.98 54.87 35.67
C ASN A 20 -16.94 55.06 36.87
N PRO A 21 -16.89 56.16 37.65
CA PRO A 21 -16.02 57.33 37.52
C PRO A 21 -14.80 57.32 38.47
N SER A 22 -14.48 56.20 39.11
CA SER A 22 -13.47 56.13 40.17
C SER A 22 -12.03 56.02 39.63
N GLN A 23 -11.07 56.61 40.35
CA GLN A 23 -9.61 56.70 40.12
C GLN A 23 -8.84 55.36 39.96
N LEU A 24 -9.49 54.24 39.66
CA LEU A 24 -8.83 52.94 39.52
C LEU A 24 -8.24 52.76 38.13
N GLN A 25 -6.98 52.31 38.06
CA GLN A 25 -6.32 51.96 36.80
C GLN A 25 -7.05 50.78 36.14
N SER A 26 -7.33 50.90 34.83
CA SER A 26 -7.88 49.80 34.04
C SER A 26 -6.91 48.61 34.02
N GLN A 27 -7.44 47.39 34.20
CA GLN A 27 -6.66 46.15 34.03
C GLN A 27 -6.90 45.57 32.64
N SER A 28 -5.83 45.08 32.02
CA SER A 28 -5.85 44.46 30.70
C SER A 28 -5.20 43.08 30.74
N VAL A 29 -5.72 42.13 29.98
CA VAL A 29 -5.15 40.80 29.78
C VAL A 29 -5.23 40.41 28.31
N HIS A 30 -4.15 39.82 27.80
CA HIS A 30 -4.12 39.26 26.45
C HIS A 30 -4.67 37.82 26.49
N VAL A 31 -5.71 37.55 25.70
CA VAL A 31 -6.26 36.21 25.54
C VAL A 31 -5.70 35.61 24.25
N ASN A 32 -4.95 34.51 24.39
CA ASN A 32 -4.52 33.68 23.28
C ASN A 32 -5.50 32.53 23.05
N VAL A 33 -5.90 32.32 21.80
CA VAL A 33 -6.67 31.15 21.39
C VAL A 33 -5.75 30.25 20.59
N ASN A 34 -5.73 28.95 20.88
CA ASN A 34 -4.94 27.97 20.12
C ASN A 34 -5.88 27.00 19.41
N PRO A 35 -5.54 26.52 18.20
CA PRO A 35 -6.29 25.46 17.56
C PRO A 35 -6.22 24.19 18.41
N LYS A 36 -7.26 23.36 18.33
CA LYS A 36 -7.23 22.03 18.94
C LYS A 36 -6.15 21.20 18.23
N PRO A 37 -5.33 20.43 18.96
CA PRO A 37 -4.36 19.56 18.32
C PRO A 37 -5.07 18.51 17.46
N ILE A 38 -4.44 18.12 16.36
CA ILE A 38 -4.92 17.03 15.50
C ILE A 38 -4.92 15.75 16.33
N GLU A 39 -6.05 15.05 16.35
CA GLU A 39 -6.20 13.77 17.03
C GLU A 39 -6.22 12.64 15.99
N VAL A 40 -5.38 11.61 16.19
CA VAL A 40 -5.39 10.40 15.38
C VAL A 40 -6.43 9.42 15.94
N ILE A 41 -7.56 9.29 15.24
CA ILE A 41 -8.66 8.39 15.62
C ILE A 41 -8.38 6.96 15.16
N GLN A 42 -7.79 6.83 13.97
CA GLN A 42 -7.31 5.56 13.42
C GLN A 42 -5.95 5.84 12.80
N ALA A 43 -4.89 5.27 13.39
CA ALA A 43 -3.55 5.35 12.83
C ALA A 43 -3.50 4.73 11.43
N LEU A 44 -2.56 5.20 10.62
CA LEU A 44 -2.29 4.59 9.33
C LEU A 44 -1.85 3.14 9.57
N ASN A 45 -2.38 2.21 8.79
CA ASN A 45 -1.99 0.82 8.89
C ASN A 45 -2.16 0.10 7.55
N GLN A 46 -1.32 -0.91 7.35
CA GLN A 46 -1.53 -1.93 6.35
C GLN A 46 -2.41 -3.04 6.97
N GLU A 47 -3.72 -2.99 6.73
CA GLU A 47 -4.65 -3.98 7.31
C GLU A 47 -4.48 -5.41 6.75
N LYS A 48 -3.97 -5.53 5.52
CA LYS A 48 -3.84 -6.79 4.81
C LYS A 48 -2.52 -6.85 4.04
N ASP A 49 -2.03 -8.07 3.85
CA ASP A 49 -0.95 -8.32 2.90
C ASP A 49 -1.31 -7.73 1.54
N VAL A 50 -0.36 -7.00 0.97
CA VAL A 50 -0.45 -6.44 -0.38
C VAL A 50 0.56 -7.16 -1.25
N PHE A 51 0.14 -7.54 -2.46
CA PHE A 51 0.98 -8.25 -3.39
C PHE A 51 1.35 -7.37 -4.58
N VAL A 52 2.45 -7.70 -5.23
CA VAL A 52 2.87 -7.05 -6.47
C VAL A 52 1.74 -7.05 -7.50
N ASN A 53 1.57 -5.91 -8.18
CA ASN A 53 0.49 -5.61 -9.13
C ASN A 53 -0.92 -5.47 -8.53
N ASP A 54 -1.11 -5.61 -7.22
CA ASP A 54 -2.35 -5.26 -6.55
C ASP A 54 -2.44 -3.74 -6.29
N ILE A 55 -3.55 -3.30 -5.70
CA ILE A 55 -3.74 -1.91 -5.24
C ILE A 55 -3.35 -1.83 -3.78
N LEU A 56 -2.37 -0.98 -3.44
CA LEU A 56 -2.15 -0.58 -2.05
C LEU A 56 -3.20 0.44 -1.64
N VAL A 57 -3.85 0.20 -0.50
CA VAL A 57 -4.79 1.15 0.11
C VAL A 57 -4.36 1.41 1.55
N LEU A 58 -3.99 2.65 1.85
CA LEU A 58 -3.71 3.10 3.21
C LEU A 58 -4.77 4.12 3.61
N THR A 59 -5.30 3.99 4.82
CA THR A 59 -6.37 4.85 5.32
C THR A 59 -6.08 5.24 6.76
N THR A 60 -6.32 6.51 7.09
CA THR A 60 -6.28 7.00 8.47
C THR A 60 -7.50 7.88 8.74
N LYS A 61 -7.92 7.95 10.00
CA LYS A 61 -8.97 8.86 10.45
C LYS A 61 -8.43 9.84 11.47
N LEU A 62 -8.71 11.11 11.26
CA LEU A 62 -8.22 12.23 12.06
C LEU A 62 -9.41 13.10 12.52
N ARG A 63 -9.19 13.83 13.62
CA ARG A 63 -10.11 14.87 14.11
C ARG A 63 -9.34 16.16 14.34
N ASN A 64 -10.06 17.28 14.37
CA ASN A 64 -9.52 18.64 14.54
C ASN A 64 -8.58 19.05 13.38
N VAL A 65 -8.80 18.52 12.18
CA VAL A 65 -8.08 18.96 10.98
C VAL A 65 -8.68 20.26 10.47
N ASP A 66 -7.81 21.18 10.07
CA ASP A 66 -8.22 22.46 9.47
C ASP A 66 -9.07 22.26 8.22
N ASN A 67 -9.77 23.31 7.81
CA ASN A 67 -10.64 23.26 6.63
C ASN A 67 -9.87 23.04 5.32
N ASN A 68 -8.64 23.54 5.22
CA ASN A 68 -7.82 23.48 4.01
C ASN A 68 -6.40 23.00 4.36
N PRO A 69 -6.22 21.73 4.77
CA PRO A 69 -4.90 21.23 5.11
C PRO A 69 -4.07 21.03 3.84
N THR A 70 -2.77 21.31 3.90
CA THR A 70 -1.82 20.85 2.89
C THR A 70 -1.52 19.39 3.15
N ILE A 71 -1.89 18.52 2.20
CA ILE A 71 -1.77 17.06 2.32
C ILE A 71 -0.56 16.59 1.51
N VAL A 72 0.37 15.89 2.15
CA VAL A 72 1.52 15.26 1.50
C VAL A 72 1.63 13.81 1.99
N TRP A 73 1.71 12.87 1.06
CA TRP A 73 2.07 11.49 1.38
C TRP A 73 3.57 11.30 1.17
N LEU A 74 4.22 10.63 2.12
CA LEU A 74 5.64 10.33 2.07
C LEU A 74 5.86 8.82 1.95
N ARG A 75 6.90 8.42 1.23
CA ARG A 75 7.49 7.07 1.27
C ARG A 75 8.96 7.21 1.60
N ASN A 76 9.42 6.57 2.68
CA ASN A 76 10.80 6.67 3.16
C ASN A 76 11.28 8.12 3.35
N GLY A 77 10.37 9.00 3.79
CA GLY A 77 10.62 10.43 3.99
C GLY A 77 10.50 11.31 2.73
N GLU A 78 10.38 10.73 1.54
CA GLU A 78 10.27 11.48 0.29
C GLU A 78 8.81 11.63 -0.19
N PRO A 79 8.42 12.79 -0.76
CA PRO A 79 7.08 12.98 -1.30
C PRO A 79 6.72 12.01 -2.41
N ILE A 80 5.59 11.34 -2.27
CA ILE A 80 5.01 10.50 -3.33
C ILE A 80 4.40 11.43 -4.39
N SER A 81 4.89 11.32 -5.62
CA SER A 81 4.33 12.09 -6.75
C SER A 81 2.91 11.62 -7.06
N SER A 82 1.92 12.47 -6.77
CA SER A 82 0.50 12.27 -7.13
C SER A 82 0.03 13.29 -8.17
N GLY A 83 -0.95 12.95 -9.01
CA GLY A 83 -1.56 13.89 -9.96
C GLY A 83 -1.52 13.43 -11.42
N PRO A 84 -1.65 14.34 -12.41
CA PRO A 84 -1.76 13.99 -13.83
C PRO A 84 -0.57 13.18 -14.37
N THR A 85 0.61 13.43 -13.80
CA THR A 85 1.88 12.78 -14.15
C THR A 85 2.00 11.36 -13.58
N ASN A 86 1.24 11.02 -12.54
CA ASN A 86 1.23 9.69 -11.95
C ASN A 86 -0.21 9.25 -11.61
N LYS A 87 -0.90 8.73 -12.63
CA LYS A 87 -2.30 8.29 -12.53
C LYS A 87 -2.52 7.09 -11.60
N ARG A 88 -1.46 6.35 -11.24
CA ARG A 88 -1.55 5.22 -10.31
C ARG A 88 -1.84 5.67 -8.88
N VAL A 89 -1.35 6.85 -8.51
CA VAL A 89 -1.42 7.36 -7.14
C VAL A 89 -2.61 8.30 -7.01
N LYS A 90 -3.54 7.95 -6.12
CA LYS A 90 -4.69 8.77 -5.76
C LYS A 90 -4.67 9.09 -4.27
N SER A 91 -4.77 10.38 -3.95
CA SER A 91 -5.01 10.85 -2.59
C SER A 91 -6.44 11.36 -2.50
N VAL A 92 -7.24 10.76 -1.62
CA VAL A 92 -8.66 11.07 -1.49
C VAL A 92 -8.94 11.46 -0.03
N PRO A 93 -9.17 12.76 0.26
CA PRO A 93 -9.84 13.13 1.50
C PRO A 93 -11.33 12.78 1.40
N SER A 94 -11.91 12.24 2.47
CA SER A 94 -13.36 12.03 2.56
C SER A 94 -14.12 13.36 2.58
N ASN A 95 -15.41 13.31 2.24
CA ASN A 95 -16.29 14.48 2.24
C ASN A 95 -16.38 15.16 3.62
N ASP A 96 -16.25 14.39 4.70
CA ASP A 96 -16.25 14.88 6.08
C ASP A 96 -14.87 15.33 6.58
N ARG A 97 -13.83 15.28 5.74
CA ARG A 97 -12.43 15.65 6.02
C ARG A 97 -11.81 14.97 7.23
N GLN A 98 -12.43 13.88 7.70
CA GLN A 98 -11.93 13.10 8.84
C GLN A 98 -11.21 11.85 8.39
N GLN A 99 -11.26 11.48 7.11
CA GLN A 99 -10.58 10.29 6.60
C GLN A 99 -9.68 10.68 5.43
N PHE A 100 -8.45 10.16 5.46
CA PHE A 100 -7.43 10.39 4.44
C PHE A 100 -7.05 9.03 3.88
N LYS A 101 -7.08 8.92 2.54
CA LYS A 101 -6.81 7.68 1.83
C LYS A 101 -5.72 7.87 0.78
N LEU A 102 -4.74 6.98 0.78
CA LEU A 102 -3.77 6.82 -0.30
C LEU A 102 -4.07 5.52 -1.03
N GLU A 103 -4.24 5.60 -2.34
CA GLU A 103 -4.31 4.43 -3.22
C GLU A 103 -3.14 4.46 -4.20
N ILE A 104 -2.44 3.34 -4.35
CA ILE A 104 -1.40 3.14 -5.37
C ILE A 104 -1.77 1.91 -6.16
N ASP A 105 -2.16 2.11 -7.42
CA ASP A 105 -2.45 1.02 -8.36
C ASP A 105 -1.18 0.33 -8.84
N LYS A 106 -1.27 -0.98 -9.05
CA LYS A 106 -0.18 -1.87 -9.49
C LYS A 106 1.11 -1.65 -8.70
N ILE A 107 1.04 -1.81 -7.38
CA ILE A 107 2.20 -1.59 -6.53
C ILE A 107 3.33 -2.60 -6.83
N GLN A 108 4.57 -2.14 -6.84
CA GLN A 108 5.75 -2.96 -7.13
C GLN A 108 6.52 -3.33 -5.86
N LEU A 109 7.36 -4.36 -5.93
CA LEU A 109 8.10 -4.89 -4.77
C LEU A 109 9.04 -3.86 -4.13
N ASP A 110 9.68 -3.05 -4.96
CA ASP A 110 10.58 -1.95 -4.59
C ASP A 110 9.83 -0.73 -4.04
N GLU A 111 8.50 -0.75 -4.06
CA GLU A 111 7.66 0.28 -3.42
C GLU A 111 7.39 -0.04 -1.94
N SER A 112 7.99 -1.09 -1.36
CA SER A 112 7.96 -1.35 0.09
C SER A 112 8.69 -0.25 0.89
N GLY A 113 8.29 -0.05 2.14
CA GLY A 113 8.93 0.88 3.07
C GLY A 113 7.96 1.59 4.00
N THR A 114 8.41 2.68 4.63
CA THR A 114 7.62 3.45 5.58
C THR A 114 6.79 4.51 4.85
N TYR A 115 5.47 4.42 4.97
CA TYR A 115 4.53 5.37 4.42
C TYR A 115 4.02 6.30 5.51
N ALA A 116 3.91 7.60 5.22
CA ALA A 116 3.44 8.57 6.20
C ALA A 116 2.49 9.61 5.61
N LEU A 117 1.52 10.05 6.42
CA LEU A 117 0.68 11.21 6.13
C LEU A 117 1.27 12.45 6.82
N LYS A 118 1.61 13.45 6.01
CA LYS A 118 2.07 14.76 6.45
C LYS A 118 0.98 15.81 6.18
N LEU A 119 0.53 16.50 7.23
CA LEU A 119 -0.42 17.61 7.15
C LEU A 119 0.24 18.89 7.65
N ASN A 120 0.14 19.99 6.90
CA ASN A 120 0.64 21.32 7.30
C ASN A 120 2.08 21.28 7.85
N ASP A 121 2.96 20.61 7.12
CA ASP A 121 4.36 20.37 7.47
C ASP A 121 4.68 19.44 8.65
N GLN A 122 3.69 18.79 9.25
CA GLN A 122 3.87 17.83 10.33
C GLN A 122 3.49 16.41 9.91
N VAL A 123 4.35 15.43 10.22
CA VAL A 123 3.99 14.00 10.10
C VAL A 123 2.99 13.65 11.20
N ILE A 124 1.81 13.17 10.80
CA ILE A 124 0.70 12.88 11.71
C ILE A 124 0.66 11.41 12.10
N THR A 125 0.93 10.53 11.15
CA THR A 125 0.94 9.08 11.35
C THR A 125 1.73 8.42 10.22
N ASP A 126 2.32 7.28 10.54
CA ASP A 126 3.07 6.45 9.60
C ASP A 126 2.77 4.96 9.81
N CYS A 127 3.13 4.14 8.82
CA CYS A 127 3.16 2.68 8.93
C CYS A 127 4.19 2.07 7.98
N GLU A 128 4.69 0.90 8.36
CA GLU A 128 5.52 0.08 7.47
C GLU A 128 4.64 -0.70 6.50
N VAL A 129 5.02 -0.71 5.22
CA VAL A 129 4.36 -1.49 4.17
C VAL A 129 5.34 -2.48 3.56
N THR A 130 4.96 -3.75 3.55
CA THR A 130 5.70 -4.81 2.86
C THR A 130 4.90 -5.34 1.68
N VAL A 131 5.40 -5.15 0.47
CA VAL A 131 4.82 -5.69 -0.77
C VAL A 131 5.39 -7.08 -1.01
N LYS A 132 4.52 -8.08 -1.09
CA LYS A 132 4.89 -9.49 -1.27
C LYS A 132 4.70 -9.94 -2.70
N GLN A 133 5.34 -11.02 -3.10
CA GLN A 133 4.96 -11.69 -4.34
C GLN A 133 3.76 -12.61 -4.09
N HIS A 134 2.86 -12.72 -5.07
CA HIS A 134 1.76 -13.68 -5.00
C HIS A 134 2.29 -15.09 -4.74
N PRO A 135 1.70 -15.87 -3.82
CA PRO A 135 2.08 -17.27 -3.60
C PRO A 135 2.05 -18.04 -4.92
N LEU A 136 2.99 -18.98 -5.07
CA LEU A 136 3.00 -19.84 -6.25
C LEU A 136 1.74 -20.70 -6.27
N LYS A 137 1.09 -20.75 -7.43
CA LYS A 137 -0.12 -21.54 -7.65
C LYS A 137 0.01 -22.25 -8.98
N VAL A 138 -0.41 -23.52 -8.98
CA VAL A 138 -0.65 -24.26 -10.22
C VAL A 138 -1.90 -23.70 -10.87
N VAL A 139 -1.73 -23.07 -12.02
CA VAL A 139 -2.81 -22.50 -12.85
C VAL A 139 -3.40 -23.60 -13.71
N GLN A 140 -2.55 -24.45 -14.30
CA GLN A 140 -2.97 -25.66 -14.98
C GLN A 140 -2.21 -26.86 -14.40
N PRO A 141 -2.93 -27.91 -13.96
CA PRO A 141 -2.29 -29.12 -13.49
C PRO A 141 -1.47 -29.76 -14.62
N LEU A 142 -0.53 -30.61 -14.21
CA LEU A 142 0.33 -31.36 -15.13
C LEU A 142 -0.52 -32.15 -16.14
N LYS A 143 -0.20 -31.97 -17.43
CA LYS A 143 -0.86 -32.65 -18.54
C LYS A 143 0.17 -33.23 -19.50
N ILE A 144 -0.25 -34.25 -20.24
CA ILE A 144 0.51 -34.86 -21.31
C ILE A 144 -0.06 -34.35 -22.63
N ILE A 145 0.82 -33.88 -23.51
CA ILE A 145 0.52 -33.54 -24.90
C ILE A 145 1.19 -34.58 -25.79
N GLY A 146 0.44 -35.15 -26.73
CA GLY A 146 0.91 -36.20 -27.63
C GLY A 146 0.32 -37.58 -27.30
N LYS A 147 0.61 -38.54 -28.17
CA LYS A 147 0.20 -39.94 -28.01
C LYS A 147 1.31 -40.70 -27.26
N GLN A 148 0.90 -41.56 -26.34
CA GLN A 148 1.82 -42.32 -25.48
C GLN A 148 2.12 -43.68 -26.11
N LEU A 149 2.76 -43.68 -27.28
CA LEU A 149 3.16 -44.91 -27.97
C LEU A 149 4.69 -45.01 -28.02
N VAL A 150 5.18 -46.25 -28.12
CA VAL A 150 6.62 -46.52 -28.27
C VAL A 150 7.17 -45.79 -29.49
N ASN A 151 8.34 -45.18 -29.35
CA ASN A 151 9.01 -44.35 -30.35
C ASN A 151 8.31 -43.02 -30.68
N GLU A 152 7.21 -42.67 -30.01
CA GLU A 152 6.63 -41.33 -30.12
C GLU A 152 7.24 -40.37 -29.09
N THR A 153 7.01 -39.08 -29.32
CA THR A 153 7.40 -37.98 -28.42
C THR A 153 6.16 -37.48 -27.70
N ILE A 154 6.29 -37.27 -26.39
CA ILE A 154 5.29 -36.55 -25.60
C ILE A 154 5.90 -35.32 -24.93
N GLU A 155 5.04 -34.39 -24.54
CA GLU A 155 5.39 -33.23 -23.76
C GLU A 155 4.58 -33.20 -22.46
N LEU A 156 5.28 -33.13 -21.33
CA LEU A 156 4.67 -32.84 -20.03
C LEU A 156 4.60 -31.33 -19.87
N VAL A 157 3.40 -30.80 -19.62
CA VAL A 157 3.19 -29.35 -19.47
C VAL A 157 2.48 -29.06 -18.16
N CYS A 158 3.06 -28.15 -17.38
CA CYS A 158 2.45 -27.55 -16.20
C CYS A 158 2.45 -26.03 -16.36
N GLU A 159 1.40 -25.36 -15.88
CA GLU A 159 1.35 -23.90 -15.84
C GLU A 159 1.24 -23.44 -14.41
N ILE A 160 2.14 -22.56 -13.98
CA ILE A 160 2.06 -21.87 -12.70
C ILE A 160 1.94 -20.36 -12.92
N ASN A 161 1.50 -19.64 -11.90
CA ASN A 161 1.22 -18.20 -11.97
C ASN A 161 2.46 -17.29 -12.08
N ARG A 162 3.64 -17.85 -12.38
CA ARG A 162 4.88 -17.08 -12.49
C ARG A 162 5.90 -17.74 -13.42
N PRO A 163 6.54 -16.98 -14.33
CA PRO A 163 7.70 -17.47 -15.09
C PRO A 163 8.97 -17.53 -14.23
N ASN A 164 9.99 -18.23 -14.71
CA ASN A 164 11.36 -18.22 -14.17
C ASN A 164 11.46 -18.64 -12.69
N VAL A 165 10.53 -19.46 -12.21
CA VAL A 165 10.65 -20.11 -10.90
C VAL A 165 11.58 -21.30 -11.06
N SER A 166 12.52 -21.51 -10.15
CA SER A 166 13.36 -22.72 -10.16
C SER A 166 12.50 -23.98 -10.05
N PHE A 167 12.78 -24.97 -10.89
CA PHE A 167 12.05 -26.23 -10.96
C PHE A 167 12.99 -27.39 -11.24
N VAL A 168 12.48 -28.62 -11.02
CA VAL A 168 13.16 -29.87 -11.38
C VAL A 168 12.08 -30.86 -11.81
N TRP A 169 12.27 -31.53 -12.95
CA TRP A 169 11.46 -32.69 -13.28
C TRP A 169 12.01 -33.94 -12.63
N LEU A 170 11.13 -34.68 -11.96
CA LEU A 170 11.44 -35.94 -11.30
C LEU A 170 10.72 -37.08 -12.01
N LYS A 171 11.40 -38.22 -12.14
CA LYS A 171 10.78 -39.51 -12.46
C LYS A 171 11.09 -40.46 -11.32
N ASP A 172 10.06 -41.07 -10.74
CA ASP A 172 10.21 -42.00 -9.61
C ASP A 172 11.00 -41.41 -8.42
N ASN A 173 10.82 -40.11 -8.18
CA ASN A 173 11.56 -39.27 -7.20
C ASN A 173 13.04 -38.97 -7.52
N GLU A 174 13.54 -39.41 -8.67
CA GLU A 174 14.90 -39.11 -9.11
C GLU A 174 14.91 -37.98 -10.16
N PRO A 175 15.85 -37.01 -10.08
CA PRO A 175 15.99 -35.97 -11.08
C PRO A 175 16.30 -36.54 -12.46
N ILE A 176 15.62 -36.02 -13.49
CA ILE A 176 15.94 -36.36 -14.88
C ILE A 176 17.20 -35.58 -15.28
N GLU A 177 18.24 -36.25 -15.78
CA GLU A 177 19.47 -35.60 -16.27
C GLU A 177 19.30 -35.01 -17.70
N ASN A 178 20.07 -33.97 -18.04
CA ASN A 178 20.11 -33.37 -19.39
C ASN A 178 18.75 -32.87 -19.91
N GLN A 179 17.99 -32.20 -19.06
CA GLN A 179 16.67 -31.72 -19.40
C GLN A 179 16.73 -30.60 -20.46
N SER A 180 16.02 -30.77 -21.57
CA SER A 180 15.75 -29.71 -22.55
C SER A 180 14.55 -28.91 -22.06
N GLU A 181 14.74 -28.19 -20.96
CA GLU A 181 13.66 -27.48 -20.27
C GLU A 181 13.41 -26.11 -20.91
N SER A 182 12.13 -25.71 -20.93
CA SER A 182 11.78 -24.33 -21.15
C SER A 182 10.69 -23.90 -20.17
N SER A 183 10.90 -22.75 -19.54
CA SER A 183 9.86 -22.00 -18.84
C SER A 183 9.56 -20.75 -19.64
N ILE A 184 8.48 -20.76 -20.41
CA ILE A 184 8.05 -19.60 -21.21
C ILE A 184 6.67 -19.19 -20.71
N ASP A 185 6.56 -17.96 -20.20
CA ASP A 185 5.30 -17.35 -19.77
C ASP A 185 4.53 -18.20 -18.73
N GLY A 186 5.23 -18.67 -17.70
CA GLY A 186 4.62 -19.49 -16.64
C GLY A 186 4.31 -20.95 -17.03
N LYS A 187 4.58 -21.34 -18.27
CA LYS A 187 4.44 -22.74 -18.75
C LYS A 187 5.78 -23.46 -18.72
N TYR A 188 5.82 -24.54 -17.96
CA TYR A 188 6.96 -25.41 -17.70
C TYR A 188 6.79 -26.70 -18.49
N ARG A 189 7.79 -27.03 -19.30
CA ARG A 189 7.71 -28.10 -20.29
C ARG A 189 8.86 -29.09 -20.12
N LEU A 190 8.54 -30.37 -20.18
CA LEU A 190 9.51 -31.44 -20.36
C LEU A 190 9.15 -32.23 -21.61
N LYS A 191 10.08 -32.30 -22.55
CA LYS A 191 9.94 -33.12 -23.75
C LYS A 191 10.57 -34.48 -23.51
N LEU A 192 9.81 -35.54 -23.73
CA LEU A 192 10.27 -36.93 -23.67
C LEU A 192 10.25 -37.49 -25.09
N ASP A 193 11.44 -37.64 -25.67
CA ASP A 193 11.62 -38.17 -27.02
C ASP A 193 11.81 -39.69 -27.01
N GLN A 194 11.29 -40.37 -28.03
CA GLN A 194 11.45 -41.82 -28.24
C GLN A 194 11.05 -42.65 -27.02
N LEU A 195 9.78 -42.56 -26.61
CA LEU A 195 9.26 -43.32 -25.47
C LEU A 195 9.65 -44.80 -25.57
N LYS A 196 10.33 -45.29 -24.54
CA LYS A 196 10.70 -46.70 -24.35
C LYS A 196 9.87 -47.30 -23.22
N MET A 197 9.76 -48.62 -23.17
CA MET A 197 8.99 -49.32 -22.11
C MET A 197 9.55 -49.07 -20.70
N ASP A 198 10.81 -48.67 -20.56
CA ASP A 198 11.42 -48.28 -19.28
C ASP A 198 10.98 -46.87 -18.82
N ASN A 199 10.23 -46.11 -19.63
CA ASN A 199 9.74 -44.77 -19.32
C ASN A 199 8.36 -44.74 -18.65
N SER A 200 7.68 -45.88 -18.54
CA SER A 200 6.43 -45.97 -17.77
C SER A 200 6.73 -46.06 -16.27
N GLY A 201 6.17 -45.13 -15.51
CA GLY A 201 6.17 -45.05 -14.05
C GLY A 201 4.86 -44.41 -13.60
#